data_AF-A0A565BTV3-F1
#
_entry.id   AF-A0A565BTV3-F1
#
_cell.length_a   1.000
_cell.length_b   1.000
_cell.length_c   1.000
_cell.angle_alpha   90.00
_cell.angle_beta   90.00
_cell.angle_gamma   90.00
#
_symmetry.space_group_name_H-M   'P 1'
#
loop_
_entity.id
_entity.type
_entity.pdbx_description
1 polymer ?
#
loop_
_entity_poly.entity_id
_entity_poly.type
_entity_poly.pdbx_seq_one_letter_code
_entity_poly.pdbx_strand_id
1 'polypeptide(L)'
;MLYFRGSSIWVAWIRRKYLSRSPLWALNEKNYMYSWMFRKLLKLRYVAATFLRIKIGNGDDTFFWWDPWTPFGPLIHFFGPDGPYRLRIPLFHTVSDVLSSDGWLVPPTRSENQVQLYALISTIVRTQRSDFPQWLIGDVPQKSFSSRNVWNSIREVHQSIAWFSLVWHKARIPKHAFIFVLNGNAPLGCDVEQVCILCGEENETRNYLFFDCSIENAGTFAQDT
;
A
#
# COMPACT_ATOMS: atom_id res chain seq x y z
N MET A 1 0.57 -9.04 -9.53
CA MET A 1 1.32 -9.29 -10.79
C MET A 1 2.63 -10.03 -10.54
N LEU A 2 3.54 -9.53 -9.69
CA LEU A 2 4.86 -10.16 -9.46
C LEU A 2 4.80 -11.64 -9.03
N TYR A 3 3.82 -11.97 -8.18
CA TYR A 3 3.60 -13.31 -7.64
C TYR A 3 2.64 -14.18 -8.47
N PHE A 4 1.78 -13.57 -9.30
CA PHE A 4 0.69 -14.27 -10.01
C PHE A 4 0.87 -14.36 -11.53
N ARG A 5 1.78 -13.56 -12.12
CA ARG A 5 2.05 -13.51 -13.56
C ARG A 5 3.54 -13.53 -13.82
N GLY A 6 4.19 -14.64 -13.45
CA GLY A 6 5.64 -14.83 -13.58
C GLY A 6 6.17 -14.72 -15.00
N SER A 7 5.34 -15.01 -16.01
CA SER A 7 5.71 -14.97 -17.44
C SER A 7 5.66 -13.56 -18.06
N SER A 8 5.21 -12.54 -17.34
CA SER A 8 5.20 -11.17 -17.87
C SER A 8 6.63 -10.63 -18.02
N ILE A 9 6.92 -10.00 -19.15
CA ILE A 9 8.24 -9.39 -19.40
C ILE A 9 8.60 -8.34 -18.35
N TRP A 10 7.60 -7.60 -17.85
CA TRP A 10 7.78 -6.64 -16.77
C TRP A 10 8.20 -7.35 -15.47
N VAL A 11 7.62 -8.50 -15.16
CA VAL A 11 7.97 -9.29 -13.96
C VAL A 11 9.37 -9.87 -14.09
N ALA A 12 9.72 -10.44 -15.25
CA ALA A 12 11.07 -10.94 -15.52
C ALA A 12 12.13 -9.84 -15.39
N TRP A 13 11.85 -8.66 -15.95
CA TRP A 13 12.74 -7.50 -15.86
C TRP A 13 12.91 -7.00 -14.42
N ILE A 14 11.82 -6.85 -13.66
CA ILE A 14 11.88 -6.44 -12.24
C ILE A 14 12.69 -7.44 -11.42
N ARG A 15 12.44 -8.75 -11.62
CA ARG A 15 13.18 -9.81 -10.90
C ARG A 15 14.67 -9.71 -11.17
N ARG A 16 15.07 -9.59 -12.44
CA ARG A 16 16.48 -9.47 -12.83
C ARG A 16 17.13 -8.17 -12.33
N LYS A 17 16.41 -7.04 -12.40
CA LYS A 17 16.97 -5.71 -12.11
C LYS A 17 17.05 -5.43 -10.61
N TYR A 18 16.03 -5.80 -9.84
CA TYR A 18 15.90 -5.38 -8.44
C TYR A 18 15.88 -6.54 -7.42
N LEU A 19 15.44 -7.74 -7.82
CA LEU A 19 15.21 -8.86 -6.88
C LEU A 19 16.27 -9.96 -7.00
N SER A 20 17.39 -9.69 -7.66
CA SER A 20 18.46 -10.69 -7.87
C SER A 20 19.20 -11.07 -6.59
N ARG A 21 19.20 -10.21 -5.58
CA ARG A 21 19.96 -10.38 -4.33
C ARG A 21 19.11 -10.47 -3.07
N SER A 22 17.85 -10.04 -3.13
CA SER A 22 17.00 -9.92 -1.95
C SER A 22 15.53 -9.97 -2.34
N PRO A 23 14.65 -10.52 -1.48
CA PRO A 23 13.21 -10.52 -1.73
C PRO A 23 12.64 -9.10 -1.73
N LEU A 24 11.49 -8.93 -2.39
CA LEU A 24 10.81 -7.64 -2.53
C LEU A 24 10.61 -6.93 -1.19
N TRP A 25 10.24 -7.71 -0.18
CA TRP A 25 9.92 -7.23 1.16
C TRP A 25 11.15 -6.77 1.95
N ALA A 26 12.34 -7.27 1.63
CA ALA A 26 13.60 -6.87 2.25
C ALA A 26 14.23 -5.60 1.64
N LEU A 27 13.76 -5.16 0.47
CA LEU A 27 14.41 -4.04 -0.23
C LEU A 27 14.34 -2.73 0.56
N ASN A 28 15.41 -1.95 0.52
CA ASN A 28 15.43 -0.63 1.14
C ASN A 28 14.84 0.43 0.18
N GLU A 29 13.72 1.04 0.57
CA GLU A 29 13.06 2.11 -0.19
C GLU A 29 13.88 3.40 -0.32
N LYS A 30 14.86 3.61 0.56
CA LYS A 30 15.78 4.77 0.54
C LYS A 30 16.99 4.55 -0.37
N ASN A 31 17.10 3.38 -1.02
CA ASN A 31 18.19 3.13 -1.94
C ASN A 31 18.02 3.94 -3.24
N TYR A 32 18.88 4.94 -3.44
CA TYR A 32 18.86 5.83 -4.61
C TYR A 32 19.33 5.16 -5.91
N MET A 33 19.90 3.95 -5.85
CA MET A 33 20.18 3.15 -7.05
C MET A 33 18.90 2.64 -7.73
N TYR A 34 17.77 2.66 -7.02
CA TYR A 34 16.47 2.33 -7.57
C TYR A 34 15.84 3.52 -8.27
N SER A 35 15.12 3.26 -9.36
CA SER A 35 14.39 4.32 -10.07
C SER A 35 13.34 4.95 -9.14
N TRP A 36 13.08 6.25 -9.33
CA TRP A 36 12.11 6.97 -8.51
C TRP A 36 10.73 6.30 -8.52
N MET A 37 10.27 5.84 -9.69
CA MET A 37 9.01 5.10 -9.83
C MET A 37 9.02 3.78 -9.06
N PHE A 38 10.12 3.01 -9.12
CA PHE A 38 10.21 1.75 -8.38
C PHE A 38 10.20 1.98 -6.87
N ARG A 39 10.86 3.03 -6.38
CA ARG A 39 10.80 3.42 -4.96
C ARG A 39 9.38 3.77 -4.51
N LYS A 40 8.59 4.44 -5.37
CA LYS A 40 7.16 4.69 -5.10
C LYS A 40 6.35 3.38 -5.06
N LEU A 41 6.62 2.43 -5.96
CA LEU A 41 6.01 1.10 -5.92
C LEU A 41 6.41 0.32 -4.66
N LEU A 42 7.67 0.38 -4.24
CA LEU A 42 8.16 -0.25 -3.02
C LEU A 42 7.45 0.29 -1.79
N LYS A 43 7.15 1.59 -1.74
CA LYS A 43 6.35 2.16 -0.65
C LYS A 43 4.99 1.47 -0.55
N LEU A 44 4.31 1.19 -1.65
CA LEU A 44 2.99 0.54 -1.62
C LEU A 44 3.01 -0.92 -1.16
N ARG A 45 4.19 -1.52 -0.91
CA ARG A 45 4.27 -2.93 -0.49
C ARG A 45 3.52 -3.20 0.81
N TYR A 46 3.56 -2.30 1.80
CA TYR A 46 2.87 -2.54 3.08
C TYR A 46 1.35 -2.64 2.88
N VAL A 47 0.79 -1.83 1.97
CA VAL A 47 -0.61 -1.96 1.54
C VAL A 47 -0.81 -3.27 0.80
N ALA A 48 0.10 -3.64 -0.11
CA ALA A 48 -0.02 -4.91 -0.84
C ALA A 48 0.07 -6.16 0.07
N ALA A 49 0.80 -6.08 1.18
CA ALA A 49 0.97 -7.18 2.13
C ALA A 49 -0.36 -7.61 2.77
N THR A 50 -1.30 -6.68 2.95
CA THR A 50 -2.62 -7.01 3.54
C THR A 50 -3.50 -7.84 2.60
N PHE A 51 -3.19 -7.83 1.30
CA PHE A 51 -3.94 -8.56 0.27
C PHE A 51 -3.25 -9.84 -0.21
N LEU A 52 -2.05 -10.15 0.31
CA LEU A 52 -1.25 -11.28 -0.14
C LEU A 52 -0.89 -12.17 1.05
N ARG A 53 -1.22 -13.46 0.95
CA ARG A 53 -0.70 -14.48 1.86
C ARG A 53 -0.09 -15.63 1.08
N ILE A 54 1.14 -16.00 1.41
CA ILE A 54 1.77 -17.18 0.78
C ILE A 54 1.38 -18.42 1.58
N LYS A 55 0.87 -19.44 0.88
CA LYS A 55 0.59 -20.75 1.45
C LYS A 55 1.85 -21.61 1.31
N ILE A 56 2.37 -22.05 2.44
CA ILE A 56 3.56 -22.89 2.52
C ILE A 56 3.25 -24.28 1.96
N GLY A 57 4.05 -24.70 1.00
CA GLY A 57 4.09 -26.04 0.43
C GLY A 57 5.38 -26.75 0.85
N ASN A 58 6.39 -26.71 -0.02
CA ASN A 58 7.75 -27.21 0.22
C ASN A 58 8.63 -26.21 0.98
N GLY A 59 8.29 -24.92 0.97
CA GLY A 59 8.97 -23.84 1.69
C GLY A 59 10.20 -23.27 0.97
N ASP A 60 10.52 -23.71 -0.24
CA ASP A 60 11.76 -23.34 -0.95
C ASP A 60 11.72 -21.93 -1.53
N ASP A 61 10.53 -21.43 -1.87
CA ASP A 61 10.33 -20.16 -2.56
C ASP A 61 9.91 -19.02 -1.59
N THR A 62 9.79 -19.33 -0.30
CA THR A 62 9.28 -18.41 0.72
C THR A 62 10.35 -18.09 1.76
N PHE A 63 10.71 -16.83 1.89
CA PHE A 63 11.62 -16.36 2.93
C PHE A 63 10.93 -16.30 4.28
N PHE A 64 11.52 -16.94 5.29
CA PHE A 64 10.94 -17.08 6.63
C PHE A 64 10.59 -15.72 7.26
N TRP A 65 11.51 -14.75 7.17
CA TRP A 65 11.38 -13.44 7.81
C TRP A 65 10.60 -12.40 7.00
N TRP A 66 10.72 -12.44 5.68
CA TRP A 66 10.38 -11.33 4.80
C TRP A 66 9.05 -11.52 4.08
N ASP A 67 8.69 -12.74 3.70
CA ASP A 67 7.48 -12.97 2.93
C ASP A 67 6.24 -13.01 3.85
N PRO A 68 5.07 -12.54 3.36
CA PRO A 68 3.83 -12.52 4.13
C PRO A 68 3.16 -13.90 4.08
N TRP A 69 3.71 -14.89 4.76
CA TRP A 69 3.12 -16.23 4.87
C TRP A 69 2.35 -16.45 6.18
N THR A 70 2.47 -15.53 7.14
CA THR A 70 1.78 -15.57 8.44
C THR A 70 0.61 -14.57 8.50
N PRO A 71 -0.38 -14.76 9.37
CA PRO A 71 -1.43 -13.76 9.61
C PRO A 71 -0.88 -12.46 10.22
N PHE A 72 0.32 -12.50 10.81
CA PHE A 72 1.00 -11.34 11.40
C PHE A 72 1.75 -10.49 10.36
N GLY A 73 1.71 -10.88 9.08
CA GLY A 73 2.53 -10.30 8.01
C GLY A 73 3.97 -10.83 8.03
N PRO A 74 4.94 -10.05 7.51
CA PRO A 74 6.35 -10.41 7.57
C PRO A 74 6.85 -10.51 9.02
N LEU A 75 7.43 -11.65 9.40
CA LEU A 75 7.87 -11.91 10.77
C LEU A 75 8.93 -10.93 11.26
N ILE A 76 9.73 -10.35 10.37
CA ILE A 76 10.73 -9.33 10.73
C ILE A 76 10.09 -8.08 11.33
N HIS A 77 8.87 -7.73 10.92
CA HIS A 77 8.13 -6.61 11.47
C HIS A 77 7.41 -6.98 12.77
N PHE A 78 6.96 -8.24 12.88
CA PHE A 78 6.27 -8.74 14.07
C PHE A 78 7.21 -8.97 15.27
N PHE A 79 8.41 -9.48 15.03
CA PHE A 79 9.43 -9.68 16.08
C PHE A 79 10.34 -8.46 16.28
N GLY A 80 10.36 -7.55 15.32
CA GLY A 80 11.29 -6.43 15.30
C GLY A 80 12.72 -6.83 14.93
N PRO A 81 13.68 -5.89 15.02
CA PRO A 81 15.05 -6.08 14.54
C PRO A 81 15.82 -7.18 15.28
N ASP A 82 15.46 -7.48 16.52
CA ASP A 82 16.09 -8.53 17.34
C ASP A 82 15.58 -9.94 17.01
N GLY A 83 14.50 -10.07 16.23
CA GLY A 83 13.84 -11.34 15.92
C GLY A 83 14.81 -12.42 15.42
N PRO A 84 15.61 -12.15 14.37
CA PRO A 84 16.60 -13.09 13.84
C PRO A 84 17.58 -13.60 14.89
N TYR A 85 18.06 -12.73 15.78
CA TYR A 85 18.98 -13.11 16.86
C TYR A 85 18.27 -14.00 17.90
N ARG A 86 17.05 -13.63 18.31
CA ARG A 86 16.29 -14.37 19.33
C ARG A 86 15.87 -15.76 18.87
N LEU A 87 15.47 -15.90 17.59
CA LEU A 87 15.10 -17.19 17.02
C LEU A 87 16.29 -17.96 16.45
N ARG A 88 17.48 -17.34 16.37
CA ARG A 88 18.69 -17.94 15.77
C ARG A 88 18.47 -18.43 14.33
N ILE A 89 17.59 -17.74 13.59
CA ILE A 89 17.30 -18.02 12.18
C ILE A 89 17.88 -16.87 11.35
N PRO A 90 18.80 -17.14 10.41
CA PRO A 90 19.36 -16.11 9.54
C PRO A 90 18.30 -15.33 8.75
N LEU A 91 18.58 -14.07 8.46
CA LEU A 91 17.65 -13.12 7.82
C LEU A 91 17.08 -13.59 6.47
N PHE A 92 17.86 -14.35 5.71
CA PHE A 92 17.50 -14.78 4.35
C PHE A 92 17.28 -16.29 4.23
N HIS A 93 17.08 -16.99 5.35
CA HIS A 93 16.64 -18.38 5.31
C HIS A 93 15.22 -18.49 4.73
N THR A 94 15.01 -19.54 3.95
CA THR A 94 13.69 -19.94 3.49
C THR A 94 12.93 -20.66 4.59
N VAL A 95 11.65 -20.93 4.36
CA VAL A 95 10.86 -21.79 5.24
C VAL A 95 11.39 -23.22 5.22
N SER A 96 11.86 -23.70 4.06
CA SER A 96 12.42 -25.05 3.95
C SER A 96 13.72 -25.23 4.73
N ASP A 97 14.54 -24.18 4.89
CA ASP A 97 15.75 -24.21 5.73
C ASP A 97 15.43 -24.35 7.23
N VAL A 98 14.25 -23.91 7.66
CA VAL A 98 13.79 -23.94 9.06
C VAL A 98 12.90 -25.17 9.31
N LEU A 99 12.36 -25.79 8.26
CA LEU A 99 11.43 -26.91 8.34
C LEU A 99 12.11 -28.23 7.98
N SER A 100 12.57 -28.96 9.00
CA SER A 100 13.18 -30.29 8.89
C SER A 100 12.12 -31.40 8.74
N SER A 101 12.55 -32.64 8.48
CA SER A 101 11.69 -33.85 8.48
C SER A 101 10.99 -34.07 9.81
N ASP A 102 11.66 -33.70 10.91
CA ASP A 102 11.18 -33.90 12.28
C ASP A 102 10.39 -32.68 12.82
N GLY A 103 10.19 -31.65 11.98
CA GLY A 103 9.44 -30.45 12.31
C GLY A 103 10.26 -29.16 12.22
N TRP A 104 9.74 -28.12 12.87
CA TRP A 104 10.30 -26.76 12.81
C TRP A 104 11.52 -26.60 13.73
N LEU A 105 12.63 -26.12 13.18
CA LEU A 105 13.90 -25.83 13.87
C LEU A 105 13.85 -24.45 14.55
N VAL A 106 12.91 -24.27 15.46
CA VAL A 106 12.74 -23.01 16.20
C VAL A 106 13.17 -23.23 17.66
N PRO A 107 13.84 -22.28 18.33
CA PRO A 107 14.21 -22.41 19.74
C PRO A 107 12.99 -22.25 20.66
N PRO A 108 13.02 -22.80 21.89
CA PRO A 108 11.88 -22.78 22.83
C PRO A 108 11.34 -21.36 23.09
N THR A 109 10.03 -21.27 23.28
CA THR A 109 9.30 -20.00 23.49
C THR A 109 9.71 -19.31 24.79
N ARG A 110 10.15 -18.06 24.68
CA ARG A 110 10.52 -17.15 25.79
C ARG A 110 9.73 -15.83 25.76
N SER A 111 8.86 -15.64 24.77
CA SER A 111 7.98 -14.47 24.67
C SER A 111 6.63 -14.83 24.05
N GLU A 112 5.62 -13.99 24.25
CA GLU A 112 4.27 -14.18 23.72
C GLU A 112 4.24 -14.27 22.19
N ASN A 113 5.00 -13.42 21.49
CA ASN A 113 5.14 -13.48 20.02
C ASN A 113 5.69 -14.82 19.55
N GLN A 114 6.61 -15.44 20.31
CA GLN A 114 7.11 -16.77 19.98
C GLN A 114 6.02 -17.81 20.19
N VAL A 115 5.25 -17.75 21.27
CA VAL A 115 4.12 -18.67 21.52
C VAL A 115 3.11 -18.60 20.37
N GLN A 116 2.76 -17.40 19.91
CA GLN A 116 1.85 -17.21 18.78
C GLN A 116 2.40 -17.80 17.47
N LEU A 117 3.70 -17.59 17.21
CA LEU A 117 4.36 -18.21 16.06
C LEU A 117 4.34 -19.74 16.17
N TYR A 118 4.64 -20.30 17.34
CA TYR A 118 4.63 -21.75 17.59
C TYR A 118 3.24 -22.36 17.38
N ALA A 119 2.20 -21.69 17.88
CA ALA A 119 0.82 -22.10 17.65
C ALA A 119 0.45 -22.09 16.16
N LEU A 120 0.97 -21.15 15.38
CA LEU A 120 0.77 -21.11 13.93
C LEU A 120 1.52 -22.24 13.23
N ILE A 121 2.84 -22.34 13.43
CA ILE A 121 3.69 -23.25 12.67
C ILE A 121 3.38 -24.73 12.95
N SER A 122 2.89 -25.06 14.16
CA SER A 122 2.46 -26.43 14.50
C SER A 122 1.27 -26.91 13.66
N THR A 123 0.49 -25.99 13.08
CA THR A 123 -0.62 -26.32 12.17
C THR A 123 -0.18 -26.53 10.72
N ILE A 124 1.07 -26.19 10.38
CA ILE A 124 1.58 -26.25 9.01
C ILE A 124 2.23 -27.60 8.77
N VAL A 125 1.70 -28.33 7.80
CA VAL A 125 2.26 -29.61 7.33
C VAL A 125 3.05 -29.36 6.05
N ARG A 126 4.30 -29.83 6.01
CA ARG A 126 5.12 -29.78 4.80
C ARG A 126 4.49 -30.61 3.70
N THR A 127 4.38 -30.05 2.50
CA THR A 127 3.91 -30.78 1.32
C THR A 127 4.99 -30.79 0.23
N GLN A 128 4.86 -31.69 -0.75
CA GLN A 128 5.77 -31.76 -1.90
C GLN A 128 5.41 -30.74 -3.00
N ARG A 129 4.37 -29.93 -2.80
CA ARG A 129 3.94 -28.93 -3.78
C ARG A 129 4.72 -27.65 -3.55
N SER A 130 4.99 -26.90 -4.61
CA SER A 130 5.58 -25.57 -4.49
C SER A 130 4.70 -24.64 -3.68
N ASP A 131 5.34 -23.69 -2.99
CA ASP A 131 4.66 -22.59 -2.33
C ASP A 131 3.81 -21.80 -3.34
N PHE A 132 2.63 -21.35 -2.92
CA PHE A 132 1.77 -20.59 -3.81
C PHE A 132 1.20 -19.33 -3.14
N PRO A 133 1.24 -18.18 -3.83
CA PRO A 133 0.64 -16.95 -3.35
C PRO A 133 -0.88 -17.00 -3.48
N GLN A 134 -1.57 -16.55 -2.45
CA GLN A 134 -3.02 -16.40 -2.41
C GLN A 134 -3.39 -14.92 -2.28
N TRP A 135 -4.36 -14.47 -3.08
CA TRP A 135 -4.92 -13.12 -2.97
C TRP A 135 -6.06 -13.12 -1.96
N LEU A 136 -6.10 -12.15 -1.06
CA LEU A 136 -7.13 -12.01 -0.03
C LEU A 136 -7.70 -10.60 -0.06
N ILE A 137 -8.98 -10.48 0.28
CA ILE A 137 -9.64 -9.19 0.54
C ILE A 137 -10.46 -9.39 1.82
N GLY A 138 -10.08 -8.70 2.91
CA GLY A 138 -10.71 -8.89 4.23
C GLY A 138 -10.66 -10.35 4.70
N ASP A 139 -9.49 -10.99 4.60
CA ASP A 139 -9.23 -12.41 4.89
C ASP A 139 -9.99 -13.44 4.02
N VAL A 140 -10.79 -13.00 3.05
CA VAL A 140 -11.47 -13.90 2.12
C VAL A 140 -10.59 -14.16 0.88
N PRO A 141 -10.24 -15.43 0.60
CA PRO A 141 -9.42 -15.77 -0.55
C PRO A 141 -10.18 -15.51 -1.86
N GLN A 142 -9.50 -14.87 -2.81
CA GLN A 142 -10.05 -14.54 -4.13
C GLN A 142 -9.47 -15.47 -5.19
N LYS A 143 -10.31 -15.86 -6.17
CA LYS A 143 -9.89 -16.67 -7.31
C LYS A 143 -9.05 -15.89 -8.32
N SER A 144 -9.28 -14.58 -8.44
CA SER A 144 -8.60 -13.72 -9.40
C SER A 144 -8.38 -12.32 -8.83
N PHE A 145 -7.41 -11.61 -9.40
CA PHE A 145 -7.14 -10.23 -9.05
C PHE A 145 -8.18 -9.30 -9.70
N SER A 146 -8.83 -8.47 -8.89
CA SER A 146 -9.78 -7.43 -9.33
C SER A 146 -9.35 -6.08 -8.78
N SER A 147 -8.92 -5.18 -9.66
CA SER A 147 -8.56 -3.81 -9.28
C SER A 147 -9.72 -3.06 -8.62
N ARG A 148 -10.96 -3.33 -9.06
CA ARG A 148 -12.18 -2.74 -8.48
C ARG A 148 -12.36 -3.14 -7.01
N ASN A 149 -12.16 -4.42 -6.69
CA ASN A 149 -12.38 -4.90 -5.32
C ASN A 149 -11.29 -4.37 -4.39
N VAL A 150 -10.04 -4.34 -4.86
CA VAL A 150 -8.89 -3.77 -4.13
C VAL A 150 -9.09 -2.28 -3.89
N TRP A 151 -9.52 -1.54 -4.91
CA TRP A 151 -9.84 -0.13 -4.77
C TRP A 151 -10.95 0.09 -3.74
N ASN A 152 -12.02 -0.69 -3.82
CA ASN A 152 -13.13 -0.59 -2.87
C ASN A 152 -12.73 -0.90 -1.42
N SER A 153 -11.74 -1.76 -1.20
CA SER A 153 -11.25 -2.09 0.15
C SER A 153 -10.27 -1.07 0.73
N ILE A 154 -9.57 -0.30 -0.12
CA ILE A 154 -8.58 0.69 0.34
C ILE A 154 -9.19 2.08 0.45
N ARG A 155 -10.16 2.40 -0.41
CA ARG A 155 -10.76 3.73 -0.44
C ARG A 155 -11.53 4.01 0.85
N GLU A 156 -11.44 5.24 1.31
CA GLU A 156 -12.38 5.78 2.28
C GLU A 156 -13.73 5.99 1.58
N VAL A 157 -14.79 5.45 2.18
CA VAL A 157 -16.15 5.62 1.67
C VAL A 157 -16.71 6.91 2.25
N HIS A 158 -16.75 7.95 1.44
CA HIS A 158 -17.46 9.18 1.79
C HIS A 158 -18.93 9.09 1.39
N GLN A 159 -19.77 9.86 2.07
CA GLN A 159 -21.18 10.00 1.70
C GLN A 159 -21.29 10.59 0.29
N SER A 160 -22.29 10.12 -0.46
CA SER A 160 -22.58 10.67 -1.77
C SER A 160 -23.09 12.10 -1.63
N ILE A 161 -22.36 13.06 -2.21
CA ILE A 161 -22.70 14.47 -2.15
C ILE A 161 -23.64 14.81 -3.31
N ALA A 162 -24.62 15.70 -3.09
CA ALA A 162 -25.67 16.02 -4.06
C ALA A 162 -25.16 16.41 -5.46
N TRP A 163 -24.05 17.16 -5.53
CA TRP A 163 -23.45 17.59 -6.79
C TRP A 163 -22.68 16.48 -7.53
N PHE A 164 -22.45 15.31 -6.92
CA PHE A 164 -21.68 14.21 -7.55
C PHE A 164 -22.28 13.81 -8.89
N SER A 165 -23.61 13.69 -8.96
CA SER A 165 -24.34 13.32 -10.18
C SER A 165 -24.24 14.39 -11.27
N LEU A 166 -24.12 15.67 -10.89
CA LEU A 166 -23.94 16.79 -11.80
C LEU A 166 -22.58 16.70 -12.51
N VAL A 167 -21.51 16.43 -11.74
CA VAL A 167 -20.13 16.47 -12.22
C VAL A 167 -19.69 15.14 -12.86
N TRP A 168 -20.14 14.01 -12.31
CA TRP A 168 -19.63 12.68 -12.65
C TRP A 168 -20.68 11.79 -13.35
N HIS A 169 -21.44 12.34 -14.29
CA HIS A 169 -22.40 11.61 -15.14
C HIS A 169 -21.75 10.98 -16.40
N LYS A 170 -22.49 10.13 -17.13
CA LYS A 170 -21.97 9.40 -18.31
C LYS A 170 -21.51 10.29 -19.46
N ALA A 171 -22.19 11.41 -19.69
CA ALA A 171 -21.87 12.37 -20.76
C ALA A 171 -20.84 13.45 -20.33
N ARG A 172 -20.17 13.27 -19.18
CA ARG A 172 -19.21 14.24 -18.67
C ARG A 172 -18.05 14.46 -19.65
N ILE A 173 -17.62 15.71 -19.79
CA ILE A 173 -16.33 16.03 -20.39
C ILE A 173 -15.30 16.09 -19.25
N PRO A 174 -14.31 15.17 -19.19
CA PRO A 174 -13.39 15.06 -18.05
C PRO A 174 -12.70 16.38 -17.67
N LYS A 175 -12.32 17.18 -18.69
CA LYS A 175 -11.71 18.50 -18.48
C LYS A 175 -12.62 19.45 -17.70
N HIS A 176 -13.90 19.55 -18.06
CA HIS A 176 -14.86 20.45 -17.40
C HIS A 176 -15.21 19.96 -16.00
N ALA A 177 -15.38 18.65 -15.81
CA ALA A 177 -15.61 18.08 -14.49
C ALA A 177 -14.43 18.37 -13.53
N PHE A 178 -13.20 18.28 -14.02
CA PHE A 178 -12.02 18.61 -13.23
C PHE A 178 -11.93 20.11 -12.89
N ILE A 179 -12.20 21.00 -13.86
CA ILE A 179 -12.24 22.45 -13.63
C ILE A 179 -13.34 22.82 -12.62
N PHE A 180 -14.52 22.22 -12.72
CA PHE A 180 -15.61 22.47 -11.78
C PHE A 180 -15.21 22.15 -10.33
N VAL A 181 -14.51 21.03 -10.12
CA VAL A 181 -14.01 20.63 -8.80
C VAL A 181 -12.89 21.55 -8.32
N LEU A 182 -11.96 21.94 -9.20
CA LEU A 182 -10.86 22.84 -8.84
C LEU A 182 -11.32 24.26 -8.48
N ASN A 183 -12.39 24.75 -9.09
CA ASN A 183 -12.91 26.10 -8.85
C ASN A 183 -13.69 26.23 -7.51
N GLY A 184 -13.62 25.24 -6.61
CA GLY A 184 -14.27 25.30 -5.30
C GLY A 184 -15.79 25.16 -5.31
N ASN A 185 -16.42 25.02 -6.49
CA ASN A 185 -17.88 24.79 -6.62
C ASN A 185 -18.32 23.44 -6.03
N ALA A 186 -17.35 22.59 -5.69
CA ALA A 186 -17.50 21.35 -4.96
C ALA A 186 -16.50 21.40 -3.79
N PRO A 187 -16.94 21.56 -2.53
CA PRO A 187 -16.01 21.52 -1.41
C PRO A 187 -15.35 20.14 -1.41
N LEU A 188 -14.02 20.12 -1.53
CA LEU A 188 -13.20 18.93 -1.46
C LEU A 188 -13.09 18.42 -0.01
N GLY A 189 -14.22 18.30 0.70
CA GLY A 189 -14.27 17.76 2.07
C GLY A 189 -13.37 18.43 3.11
N CYS A 190 -12.74 19.56 2.79
CA CYS A 190 -11.95 20.34 3.73
C CYS A 190 -12.88 21.35 4.37
N ASP A 191 -13.06 21.20 5.68
CA ASP A 191 -13.60 22.21 6.59
C ASP A 191 -12.53 23.30 6.73
N VAL A 192 -12.29 24.04 5.64
CA VAL A 192 -11.40 25.20 5.66
C VAL A 192 -12.25 26.35 6.18
N GLU A 193 -11.71 27.08 7.17
CA GLU A 193 -12.25 28.39 7.57
C GLU A 193 -12.59 29.14 6.29
N GLN A 194 -13.89 29.37 6.10
CA GLN A 194 -14.37 29.87 4.83
C GLN A 194 -13.99 31.32 4.61
N VAL A 195 -13.20 31.98 5.46
CA VAL A 195 -12.86 33.41 5.41
C VAL A 195 -11.70 33.66 4.44
N CYS A 196 -11.81 34.72 3.64
CA CYS A 196 -10.81 35.14 2.66
C CYS A 196 -9.43 35.32 3.30
N ILE A 197 -8.45 34.56 2.85
CA ILE A 197 -7.07 34.58 3.37
C ILE A 197 -6.38 35.95 3.16
N LEU A 198 -6.83 36.74 2.18
CA LEU A 198 -6.25 38.04 1.87
C LEU A 198 -6.69 39.11 2.88
N CYS A 199 -7.99 39.34 3.01
CA CYS A 199 -8.53 40.43 3.85
C CYS A 199 -9.06 39.98 5.21
N GLY A 200 -9.39 38.69 5.38
CA GLY A 200 -9.93 38.16 6.62
C GLY A 200 -11.36 38.59 6.97
N GLU A 201 -12.11 39.21 6.05
CA GLU A 201 -13.40 39.84 6.37
C GLU A 201 -14.63 39.01 5.97
N GLU A 202 -14.72 38.54 4.73
CA GLU A 202 -15.84 37.72 4.27
C GLU A 202 -15.41 36.32 3.82
N ASN A 203 -16.41 35.47 3.55
CA ASN A 203 -16.13 34.15 3.03
C ASN A 203 -15.42 34.20 1.66
N GLU A 204 -14.33 33.43 1.53
CA GLU A 204 -13.59 33.10 0.32
C GLU A 204 -14.50 32.41 -0.71
N THR A 205 -15.24 33.24 -1.43
CA THR A 205 -15.94 32.83 -2.64
C THR A 205 -15.16 33.34 -3.85
N ARG A 206 -15.28 32.66 -5.00
CA ARG A 206 -14.64 33.10 -6.24
C ARG A 206 -14.97 34.56 -6.56
N ASN A 207 -16.23 34.96 -6.42
CA ASN A 207 -16.61 36.33 -6.73
C ASN A 207 -15.98 37.32 -5.75
N TYR A 208 -15.96 36.96 -4.46
CA TYR A 208 -15.32 37.79 -3.45
C TYR A 208 -13.82 37.95 -3.71
N LEU A 209 -13.08 36.87 -3.96
CA LEU A 209 -11.65 36.93 -4.30
C LEU A 209 -11.36 37.89 -5.48
N PHE A 210 -12.07 37.71 -6.61
CA PHE A 210 -11.73 38.38 -7.88
C PHE A 210 -12.39 39.75 -8.09
N PHE A 211 -13.48 40.07 -7.38
CA PHE A 211 -14.27 41.27 -7.66
C PHE A 211 -14.60 42.12 -6.43
N ASP A 212 -14.72 41.50 -5.25
CA ASP A 212 -15.20 42.22 -4.06
C ASP A 212 -14.12 42.37 -2.96
N CYS A 213 -13.00 41.64 -3.08
CA CYS A 213 -11.88 41.70 -2.14
C CYS A 213 -11.17 43.05 -2.27
N SER A 214 -11.17 43.79 -1.18
CA SER A 214 -10.55 45.12 -1.06
C SER A 214 -9.05 45.12 -1.38
N ILE A 215 -8.35 44.00 -1.19
CA ILE A 215 -6.91 43.88 -1.48
C ILE A 215 -6.62 43.65 -2.97
N GLU A 216 -7.45 42.91 -3.70
CA GLU A 216 -7.28 42.76 -5.15
C GLU A 216 -7.70 44.04 -5.90
N ASN A 217 -8.80 44.68 -5.48
CA ASN A 217 -9.28 45.93 -6.06
C ASN A 217 -8.35 47.13 -5.79
N ALA A 218 -7.52 47.07 -4.75
CA ALA A 218 -6.49 48.08 -4.50
C ALA A 218 -5.30 47.97 -5.48
N GLY A 219 -5.13 46.84 -6.17
CA GLY A 219 -4.06 46.63 -7.15
C GLY A 219 -4.34 47.17 -8.55
N THR A 220 -5.57 47.55 -8.87
CA THR A 220 -6.00 47.94 -10.23
C THR A 220 -6.13 49.46 -10.47
N PHE A 221 -5.80 50.30 -9.48
CA PHE A 221 -5.73 51.76 -9.66
C PHE A 221 -4.30 52.28 -9.45
N ALA A 222 -3.39 51.91 -10.35
CA ALA A 222 -2.09 52.58 -10.50
C ALA A 222 -1.61 52.55 -11.96
N GLN A 223 -2.49 52.87 -12.91
CA GLN A 223 -2.12 53.38 -14.23
C GLN A 223 -3.14 54.45 -14.61
N ASP A 224 -2.82 55.70 -14.26
CA ASP A 224 -3.11 56.91 -15.05
C ASP A 224 -2.82 58.13 -14.18
N THR A 225 -1.56 58.60 -14.25
CA THR A 225 -1.13 59.99 -14.50
C THR A 225 0.40 60.01 -14.58
#